data_AF-A0A1G6GXR9-F1
#
_entry.id   AF-A0A1G6GXR9-F1
#
_cell.length_a   1.000
_cell.length_b   1.000
_cell.length_c   1.000
_cell.angle_alpha   90.00
_cell.angle_beta   90.00
_cell.angle_gamma   90.00
#
_symmetry.space_group_name_H-M   'P 1'
#
loop_
_entity.id
_entity.type
_entity.pdbx_description
1 polymer ?
#
loop_
_entity_poly.entity_id
_entity_poly.type
_entity_poly.pdbx_seq_one_letter_code
_entity_poly.pdbx_strand_id
1 'polypeptide(L)'
;MDRSIRLGLIIGFIVTLSLFLVVYMFKPLPPSLPSASYTAQAKEKPSPVVVAPVEREAVSGTPVQTDTVSASSQATLIQQRDQLYKDFAGISDALSHGQQPDLRQVSQMLEQQKQLVKTGTVAADEAISYCQFLRQILPAMEHQIDQNIIELEKLKRSAK
;
A
#
# COMPACT_ATOMS: atom_id res chain seq x y z
N MET A 1 1.56 8.95 -47.65
CA MET A 1 1.36 9.50 -46.30
C MET A 1 2.44 8.94 -45.41
N ASP A 2 3.43 9.78 -45.11
CA ASP A 2 4.71 9.40 -44.52
C ASP A 2 4.55 8.78 -43.13
N ARG A 3 5.41 7.81 -42.84
CA ARG A 3 5.39 7.07 -41.57
C ARG A 3 5.54 8.00 -40.37
N SER A 4 6.31 9.07 -40.54
CA SER A 4 6.53 10.14 -39.55
C SER A 4 5.25 10.92 -39.24
N ILE A 5 4.40 11.18 -40.24
CA ILE A 5 3.12 11.89 -40.09
C ILE A 5 2.11 11.01 -39.35
N ARG A 6 2.09 9.71 -39.65
CA ARG A 6 1.25 8.73 -38.93
C ARG A 6 1.65 8.62 -37.47
N LEU A 7 2.95 8.57 -37.17
CA LEU A 7 3.48 8.58 -35.80
C LEU A 7 3.09 9.86 -35.05
N GLY A 8 3.23 11.02 -35.67
CA GLY A 8 2.82 12.30 -35.08
C GLY A 8 1.32 12.34 -34.73
N LEU A 9 0.46 11.84 -35.61
CA LEU A 9 -0.99 11.75 -35.35
C LEU A 9 -1.34 10.81 -34.20
N ILE A 10 -0.67 9.65 -34.11
CA ILE A 10 -0.92 8.69 -33.03
C ILE A 10 -0.47 9.26 -31.68
N ILE A 11 0.71 9.86 -31.62
CA ILE A 11 1.23 10.48 -30.39
C ILE A 11 0.32 11.63 -29.98
N GLY A 12 -0.08 12.49 -30.93
CA GLY A 12 -1.03 13.56 -30.68
C GLY A 12 -2.33 13.04 -30.07
N PHE A 13 -2.95 12.04 -30.68
CA PHE A 13 -4.20 11.45 -30.20
C PHE A 13 -4.09 10.88 -28.78
N ILE A 14 -3.00 10.17 -28.47
CA ILE A 14 -2.76 9.60 -27.14
C ILE A 14 -2.64 10.71 -26.08
N VAL A 15 -1.91 11.79 -26.39
CA VAL A 15 -1.75 12.93 -25.46
C VAL A 15 -3.10 13.59 -25.20
N THR A 16 -3.93 13.81 -26.23
CA THR A 16 -5.25 14.42 -26.05
C THR A 16 -6.19 13.54 -25.23
N LEU A 17 -6.17 12.23 -25.44
CA LEU A 17 -6.99 11.27 -24.71
C LEU A 17 -6.60 11.21 -23.23
N SER A 18 -5.29 11.18 -22.93
CA SER A 18 -4.78 11.23 -21.55
C SER A 18 -5.21 12.51 -20.84
N LEU A 19 -5.10 13.66 -21.50
CA LEU A 19 -5.49 14.95 -20.94
C LEU A 19 -7.00 15.00 -20.65
N PHE A 20 -7.82 14.46 -21.56
CA PHE A 20 -9.26 14.35 -21.36
C PHE A 20 -9.63 13.44 -20.18
N LEU A 21 -8.92 12.32 -20.00
CA LEU A 21 -9.14 11.36 -18.91
C LEU A 21 -8.83 11.97 -17.54
N VAL A 22 -7.74 12.76 -17.46
CA VAL A 22 -7.39 13.53 -16.26
C VAL A 22 -8.52 14.51 -15.93
N VAL A 23 -8.95 15.34 -16.89
CA VAL A 23 -10.06 16.29 -16.67
C VAL A 23 -11.35 15.57 -16.27
N TYR A 24 -11.61 14.38 -16.80
CA TYR A 24 -12.78 13.58 -16.45
C TYR A 24 -12.73 13.03 -15.02
N MET A 25 -11.56 12.62 -14.53
CA MET A 25 -11.37 12.18 -13.14
C MET A 25 -11.52 13.31 -12.12
N PHE A 26 -11.20 14.55 -12.52
CA PHE A 26 -11.36 15.74 -11.68
C PHE A 26 -12.74 16.40 -11.80
N LYS A 27 -13.68 15.84 -12.56
CA LYS A 27 -15.08 16.29 -12.50
C LYS A 27 -15.69 15.88 -11.16
N PRO A 28 -16.09 16.82 -10.29
CA PRO A 28 -16.80 16.47 -9.07
C PRO A 28 -18.11 15.75 -9.45
N LEU A 29 -18.38 14.63 -8.79
CA LEU A 29 -19.67 13.95 -8.91
C LEU A 29 -20.79 14.98 -8.67
N PRO A 30 -21.85 14.99 -9.50
CA PRO A 30 -23.01 15.80 -9.20
C PRO A 30 -23.56 15.43 -7.81
N PRO A 31 -23.95 16.41 -6.97
CA PRO A 31 -24.47 16.13 -5.65
C PRO A 31 -25.76 15.32 -5.77
N SER A 32 -25.69 14.05 -5.38
CA SER A 32 -26.86 13.23 -5.10
C SER A 32 -27.59 13.82 -3.89
N LEU A 33 -28.84 14.20 -4.11
CA LEU A 33 -29.82 14.69 -3.15
C LEU A 33 -30.15 13.67 -2.03
N PRO A 34 -30.80 14.10 -0.93
CA PRO A 34 -30.42 13.75 0.43
C PRO A 34 -31.01 12.43 0.93
N SER A 35 -30.21 11.74 1.75
CA SER A 35 -30.67 10.65 2.61
C SER A 35 -31.76 11.15 3.55
N ALA A 36 -32.97 10.64 3.34
CA ALA A 36 -34.08 10.82 4.27
C ALA A 36 -33.67 10.30 5.65
N SER A 37 -33.70 11.21 6.61
CA SER A 37 -33.56 10.96 8.03
C SER A 37 -34.72 10.07 8.49
N TYR A 38 -34.43 8.87 9.00
CA TYR A 38 -35.36 8.16 9.87
C TYR A 38 -34.79 8.19 11.28
N THR A 39 -35.30 9.13 12.07
CA THR A 39 -35.20 9.10 13.53
C THR A 39 -36.62 9.19 14.09
N ALA A 40 -36.83 8.41 15.14
CA ALA A 40 -37.96 8.39 16.07
C ALA A 40 -39.23 7.64 15.63
N GLN A 41 -39.46 6.49 16.27
CA GLN A 41 -40.50 6.39 17.31
C GLN A 41 -40.31 5.11 18.12
N ALA A 42 -40.01 5.29 19.41
CA ALA A 42 -40.15 4.29 20.44
C ALA A 42 -41.63 4.21 20.88
N LYS A 43 -42.15 2.99 21.08
CA LYS A 43 -43.31 2.73 21.94
C LYS A 43 -43.24 1.30 22.51
N GLU A 44 -43.06 1.24 23.84
CA GLU A 44 -43.44 0.16 24.80
C GLU A 44 -44.80 -0.51 24.46
N LYS A 45 -45.20 -1.76 24.80
CA LYS A 45 -44.97 -2.80 25.84
C LYS A 45 -45.90 -4.04 25.50
N PRO A 46 -46.16 -5.09 26.32
CA PRO A 46 -45.37 -6.22 26.90
C PRO A 46 -45.90 -7.68 26.60
N SER A 47 -44.99 -8.70 26.56
CA SER A 47 -45.09 -10.14 27.04
C SER A 47 -46.29 -11.06 26.65
N PRO A 48 -46.32 -12.42 26.87
CA PRO A 48 -45.31 -13.33 27.49
C PRO A 48 -45.12 -14.75 26.84
N VAL A 49 -43.99 -15.43 27.18
CA VAL A 49 -43.80 -16.91 27.38
C VAL A 49 -43.90 -17.82 26.12
N VAL A 50 -42.91 -18.68 25.80
CA VAL A 50 -42.78 -20.11 26.20
C VAL A 50 -41.34 -20.64 25.97
N VAL A 51 -40.72 -21.09 27.06
CA VAL A 51 -39.88 -22.28 27.36
C VAL A 51 -39.16 -23.06 26.21
N ALA A 52 -37.86 -23.35 26.46
CA ALA A 52 -36.91 -24.29 25.80
C ALA A 52 -37.38 -25.77 25.75
N PRO A 53 -36.63 -26.82 25.28
CA PRO A 53 -35.22 -26.92 24.82
C PRO A 53 -35.04 -27.77 23.51
N VAL A 54 -33.80 -28.10 23.09
CA VAL A 54 -33.35 -29.40 22.50
C VAL A 54 -32.11 -29.24 21.61
N GLU A 55 -31.01 -29.71 22.17
CA GLU A 55 -29.85 -30.40 21.61
C GLU A 55 -29.94 -30.90 20.15
N ARG A 56 -28.96 -30.52 19.32
CA ARG A 56 -28.39 -31.39 18.28
C ARG A 56 -26.91 -31.07 18.09
N GLU A 57 -26.06 -31.97 18.57
CA GLU A 57 -24.77 -32.22 17.94
C GLU A 57 -24.97 -32.52 16.45
N ALA A 58 -24.22 -31.83 15.61
CA ALA A 58 -23.92 -32.27 14.26
C ALA A 58 -22.49 -31.84 13.92
N VAL A 59 -21.58 -32.78 14.15
CA VAL A 59 -20.60 -33.26 13.15
C VAL A 59 -19.74 -32.19 12.46
N SER A 60 -18.45 -32.26 12.81
CA SER A 60 -17.30 -32.13 11.91
C SER A 60 -17.42 -31.14 10.74
N GLY A 61 -17.05 -29.90 11.01
CA GLY A 61 -16.43 -29.04 10.02
C GLY A 61 -14.96 -28.87 10.40
N THR A 62 -14.07 -29.61 9.73
CA THR A 62 -12.65 -29.25 9.64
C THR A 62 -12.56 -27.74 9.41
N PRO A 63 -11.83 -26.96 10.22
CA PRO A 63 -11.57 -25.58 9.86
C PRO A 63 -10.68 -25.65 8.63
N VAL A 64 -11.31 -25.50 7.46
CA VAL A 64 -10.63 -25.14 6.25
C VAL A 64 -10.00 -23.80 6.57
N GLN A 65 -8.69 -23.82 6.87
CA GLN A 65 -7.85 -22.64 6.88
C GLN A 65 -7.84 -22.12 5.46
N THR A 66 -8.88 -21.38 5.09
CA THR A 66 -8.76 -20.35 4.08
C THR A 66 -7.79 -19.34 4.65
N ASP A 67 -6.64 -19.19 4.00
CA ASP A 67 -5.64 -18.13 4.20
C ASP A 67 -6.29 -16.75 4.01
N THR A 68 -7.19 -16.40 4.93
CA THR A 68 -7.67 -15.05 5.11
C THR A 68 -6.56 -14.37 5.87
N VAL A 69 -5.60 -13.78 5.14
CA VAL A 69 -4.76 -12.72 5.70
C VAL A 69 -5.75 -11.76 6.34
N SER A 70 -5.83 -11.82 7.67
CA SER A 70 -6.88 -11.14 8.40
C SER A 70 -6.77 -9.65 8.09
N ALA A 71 -7.88 -8.94 7.96
CA ALA A 71 -7.87 -7.49 7.68
C ALA A 71 -6.96 -6.72 8.65
N SER A 72 -6.81 -7.22 9.89
CA SER A 72 -5.85 -6.74 10.88
C SER A 72 -4.38 -6.85 10.43
N SER A 73 -3.98 -7.94 9.78
CA SER A 73 -2.61 -8.15 9.31
C SER A 73 -2.26 -7.21 8.16
N GLN A 74 -3.22 -6.95 7.26
CA GLN A 74 -3.05 -5.97 6.19
C GLN A 74 -2.92 -4.54 6.73
N ALA A 75 -3.74 -4.16 7.72
CA ALA A 75 -3.63 -2.86 8.37
C ALA A 75 -2.25 -2.65 9.00
N THR A 76 -1.70 -3.67 9.66
CA THR A 76 -0.35 -3.63 10.22
C THR A 76 0.73 -3.42 9.15
N LEU A 77 0.64 -4.12 8.01
CA LEU A 77 1.59 -3.96 6.90
C LEU A 77 1.55 -2.53 6.32
N ILE A 78 0.35 -1.96 6.16
CA ILE A 78 0.19 -0.57 5.70
C ILE A 78 0.83 0.40 6.70
N GLN A 79 0.60 0.20 8.00
CA GLN A 79 1.23 1.03 9.03
C GLN A 79 2.76 0.92 9.01
N GLN A 80 3.31 -0.28 8.80
CA GLN A 80 4.75 -0.48 8.67
C GLN A 80 5.32 0.23 7.43
N ARG A 81 4.59 0.24 6.32
CA ARG A 81 4.97 1.02 5.14
C ARG A 81 4.95 2.52 5.43
N ASP A 82 3.92 3.02 6.10
CA ASP A 82 3.83 4.44 6.43
C ASP A 82 4.96 4.87 7.37
N GLN A 83 5.33 4.01 8.31
CA GLN A 83 6.48 4.24 9.17
C GLN A 83 7.78 4.27 8.36
N LEU A 84 7.97 3.32 7.42
CA LEU A 84 9.12 3.28 6.53
C LEU A 84 9.31 4.63 5.79
N TYR A 85 8.24 5.19 5.25
CA TYR A 85 8.31 6.47 4.54
C TYR A 85 8.63 7.66 5.46
N LYS A 86 8.12 7.65 6.70
CA LYS A 86 8.47 8.67 7.69
C LYS A 86 9.94 8.59 8.09
N ASP A 87 10.46 7.39 8.31
CA ASP A 87 11.86 7.17 8.66
C ASP A 87 12.77 7.64 7.52
N PHE A 88 12.41 7.30 6.29
CA PHE A 88 13.12 7.77 5.10
C PHE A 88 13.12 9.30 4.98
N ALA A 89 11.98 9.94 5.21
CA ALA A 89 11.86 11.40 5.19
C ALA A 89 12.75 12.04 6.26
N GLY A 90 12.77 11.50 7.49
CA GLY A 90 13.64 11.98 8.56
C GLY A 90 15.13 11.84 8.24
N ILE A 91 15.53 10.70 7.67
CA ILE A 91 16.92 10.48 7.22
C ILE A 91 17.29 11.45 6.10
N SER A 92 16.41 11.62 5.12
CA SER A 92 16.63 12.52 3.99
C SER A 92 16.70 13.99 4.44
N ASP A 93 15.88 14.38 5.40
CA ASP A 93 15.88 15.72 5.98
C ASP A 93 17.17 16.01 6.75
N ALA A 94 17.61 15.08 7.61
CA ALA A 94 18.88 15.19 8.32
C ALA A 94 20.06 15.34 7.34
N LEU A 95 20.09 14.51 6.30
CA LEU A 95 21.13 14.56 5.27
C LEU A 95 21.10 15.88 4.49
N SER A 96 19.91 16.42 4.18
CA SER A 96 19.74 17.69 3.46
C SER A 96 20.27 18.88 4.25
N HIS A 97 20.23 18.81 5.58
CA HIS A 97 20.78 19.82 6.47
C HIS A 97 22.25 19.56 6.84
N GLY A 98 22.89 18.53 6.26
CA GLY A 98 24.28 18.16 6.51
C GLY A 98 24.51 17.41 7.83
N GLN A 99 23.45 16.93 8.49
CA GLN A 99 23.60 16.02 9.63
C GLN A 99 23.78 14.59 9.16
N GLN A 100 24.57 13.83 9.93
CA GLN A 100 24.74 12.41 9.70
C GLN A 100 23.57 11.64 10.35
N PRO A 101 22.80 10.83 9.60
CA PRO A 101 21.73 10.02 10.15
C PRO A 101 22.30 8.88 11.01
N ASP A 102 21.50 8.39 11.95
CA ASP A 102 21.87 7.22 12.76
C ASP A 102 21.90 5.97 11.87
N LEU A 103 23.10 5.43 11.65
CA LEU A 103 23.33 4.26 10.80
C LEU A 103 22.56 3.01 11.27
N ARG A 104 22.30 2.90 12.58
CA ARG A 104 21.47 1.81 13.12
C ARG A 104 20.02 1.94 12.68
N GLN A 105 19.48 3.16 12.64
CA GLN A 105 18.13 3.40 12.17
C GLN A 105 18.02 3.13 10.67
N VAL A 106 19.00 3.58 9.87
CA VAL A 106 18.99 3.33 8.43
C VAL A 106 19.06 1.83 8.13
N SER A 107 19.92 1.06 8.82
CA SER A 107 19.98 -0.41 8.63
C SER A 107 18.68 -1.13 9.02
N GLN A 108 18.03 -0.73 10.12
CA GLN A 108 16.72 -1.26 10.51
C GLN A 108 15.64 -0.93 9.47
N MET A 109 15.64 0.30 8.96
CA MET A 109 14.73 0.74 7.91
C MET A 109 14.92 -0.09 6.62
N LEU A 110 16.17 -0.34 6.21
CA LEU A 110 16.46 -1.18 5.03
C LEU A 110 15.94 -2.62 5.20
N GLU A 111 16.11 -3.21 6.38
CA GLU A 111 15.58 -4.54 6.66
C GLU A 111 14.04 -4.55 6.65
N GLN A 112 13.40 -3.55 7.26
CA GLN A 112 11.94 -3.40 7.23
C GLN A 112 11.41 -3.26 5.81
N GLN A 113 12.07 -2.45 4.97
CA GLN A 113 11.72 -2.31 3.56
C GLN A 113 11.76 -3.67 2.84
N LYS A 114 12.81 -4.47 3.06
CA LYS A 114 12.92 -5.81 2.45
C LYS A 114 11.78 -6.73 2.85
N GLN A 115 11.35 -6.70 4.11
CA GLN A 115 10.20 -7.50 4.56
C GLN A 115 8.89 -7.02 3.92
N LEU A 116 8.71 -5.71 3.80
CA LEU A 116 7.54 -5.14 3.11
C LEU A 116 7.52 -5.49 1.62
N VAL A 117 8.69 -5.58 0.97
CA VAL A 117 8.80 -6.05 -0.42
C VAL A 117 8.43 -7.52 -0.55
N LYS A 118 8.87 -8.37 0.39
CA LYS A 118 8.48 -9.81 0.41
C LYS A 118 6.98 -10.02 0.52
N THR A 119 6.29 -9.14 1.25
CA THR A 119 4.82 -9.19 1.40
C THR A 119 4.06 -8.51 0.26
N GLY A 120 4.76 -7.90 -0.71
CA GLY A 120 4.15 -7.12 -1.79
C GLY A 120 3.55 -5.79 -1.35
N THR A 121 3.76 -5.37 -0.09
CA THR A 121 3.26 -4.10 0.45
C THR A 121 4.03 -2.90 -0.11
N VAL A 122 5.31 -3.11 -0.43
CA VAL A 122 6.19 -2.14 -1.11
C VAL A 122 6.68 -2.76 -2.41
N ALA A 123 6.71 -1.99 -3.49
CA ALA A 123 7.23 -2.48 -4.77
C ALA A 123 8.76 -2.66 -4.70
N ALA A 124 9.26 -3.76 -5.26
CA ALA A 124 10.71 -4.01 -5.27
C ALA A 124 11.49 -2.93 -6.02
N ASP A 125 10.96 -2.41 -7.14
CA ASP A 125 11.61 -1.34 -7.89
C ASP A 125 11.67 -0.03 -7.10
N GLU A 126 10.63 0.29 -6.34
CA GLU A 126 10.60 1.47 -5.46
C GLU A 126 11.66 1.36 -4.35
N ALA A 127 11.72 0.19 -3.69
CA ALA A 127 12.74 -0.11 -2.68
C ALA A 127 14.17 0.01 -3.23
N ILE A 128 14.41 -0.50 -4.44
CA ILE A 128 15.71 -0.39 -5.11
C ILE A 128 16.04 1.08 -5.39
N SER A 129 15.10 1.88 -5.88
CA SER A 129 15.32 3.32 -6.11
C SER A 129 15.68 4.06 -4.82
N TYR A 130 15.04 3.73 -3.69
CA TYR A 130 15.42 4.32 -2.40
C TYR A 130 16.82 3.92 -1.95
N CYS A 131 17.19 2.65 -2.11
CA CYS A 131 18.55 2.21 -1.82
C CYS A 131 19.57 2.95 -2.69
N GLN A 132 19.30 3.11 -4.00
CA GLN A 132 20.19 3.85 -4.91
C GLN A 132 20.38 5.31 -4.49
N PHE A 133 19.31 5.97 -4.06
CA PHE A 133 19.38 7.32 -3.52
C PHE A 133 20.23 7.36 -2.24
N LEU A 134 19.94 6.50 -1.26
CA LEU A 134 20.70 6.43 -0.01
C LEU A 134 22.19 6.17 -0.26
N ARG A 135 22.53 5.34 -1.25
CA ARG A 135 23.93 5.08 -1.61
C ARG A 135 24.67 6.36 -2.03
N GLN A 136 23.99 7.25 -2.75
CA GLN A 136 24.59 8.50 -3.24
C GLN A 136 24.81 9.52 -2.11
N ILE A 137 23.91 9.55 -1.12
CA ILE A 137 23.92 10.57 -0.07
C ILE A 137 24.48 10.08 1.27
N LEU A 138 24.66 8.76 1.44
CA LEU A 138 25.17 8.13 2.65
C LEU A 138 26.28 7.11 2.31
N PRO A 139 27.47 7.59 1.90
CA PRO A 139 28.58 6.71 1.50
C PRO A 139 29.08 5.82 2.64
N ALA A 140 28.89 6.23 3.90
CA ALA A 140 29.26 5.45 5.08
C ALA A 140 28.60 4.06 5.15
N MET A 141 27.47 3.86 4.47
CA MET A 141 26.78 2.56 4.41
C MET A 141 26.72 1.95 3.00
N GLU A 142 27.53 2.44 2.05
CA GLU A 142 27.50 2.02 0.65
C GLU A 142 27.45 0.49 0.50
N HIS A 143 28.36 -0.23 1.18
CA HIS A 143 28.41 -1.69 1.11
C HIS A 143 27.12 -2.37 1.61
N GLN A 144 26.53 -1.89 2.71
CA GLN A 144 25.27 -2.47 3.24
C GLN A 144 24.10 -2.18 2.30
N ILE A 145 24.08 -0.99 1.71
CA ILE A 145 23.06 -0.58 0.76
C ILE A 145 23.17 -1.40 -0.53
N ASP A 146 24.38 -1.61 -1.07
CA ASP A 146 24.60 -2.44 -2.24
C ASP A 146 24.16 -3.90 -2.01
N GLN A 147 24.43 -4.45 -0.83
CA GLN A 147 23.93 -5.77 -0.45
C GLN A 147 22.39 -5.83 -0.47
N ASN A 148 21.73 -4.81 0.10
CA ASN A 148 20.27 -4.73 0.08
C ASN A 148 19.71 -4.61 -1.35
N ILE A 149 20.35 -3.82 -2.24
CA ILE A 149 19.96 -3.74 -3.66
C ILE A 149 20.01 -5.12 -4.32
N ILE A 150 21.09 -5.88 -4.12
CA ILE A 150 21.24 -7.22 -4.69
C ILE A 150 20.15 -8.16 -4.17
N GLU A 151 19.82 -8.09 -2.87
CA GLU A 151 18.74 -8.90 -2.29
C GLU A 151 17.37 -8.52 -2.84
N LEU A 152 17.07 -7.23 -2.96
CA LEU A 152 15.82 -6.72 -3.54
C LEU A 152 15.69 -7.11 -5.03
N GLU A 153 16.78 -7.09 -5.79
CA GLU A 153 16.78 -7.56 -7.18
C GLU A 153 16.53 -9.06 -7.30
N LYS A 154 17.02 -9.87 -6.36
CA LYS A 154 16.70 -11.30 -6.29
C LYS A 154 15.23 -11.50 -5.97
N LEU A 155 14.70 -10.78 -4.98
CA LEU A 155 13.28 -10.81 -4.60
C LEU A 155 12.37 -10.42 -5.78
N LYS A 156 12.72 -9.35 -6.50
CA LYS A 156 12.02 -8.93 -7.73
C LYS A 156 11.96 -10.03 -8.78
N ARG A 157 13.09 -10.71 -9.00
CA ARG A 157 13.18 -11.82 -9.97
C ARG A 157 12.39 -13.05 -9.54
N SER A 158 12.30 -13.33 -8.24
CA SER A 158 11.52 -14.46 -7.72
C SER A 158 10.00 -14.22 -7.70
N ALA A 159 9.56 -12.96 -7.75
CA ALA A 159 8.15 -12.59 -7.72
C ALA A 159 7.50 -12.50 -9.12
N LYS A 160 8.27 -12.79 -10.18
CA LYS A 160 7.85 -12.74 -11.59
C LYS A 160 7.71 -14.15 -12.16
#